data_AF-A0A257W182-F1
#
_entry.id   AF-A0A257W182-F1
#
_cell.length_a   1.000
_cell.length_b   1.000
_cell.length_c   1.000
_cell.angle_alpha   90.00
_cell.angle_beta   90.00
_cell.angle_gamma   90.00
#
_symmetry.space_group_name_H-M   'P 1'
#
loop_
_entity.id
_entity.type
_entity.pdbx_description
1 polymer ?
#
loop_
_entity_poly.entity_id
_entity_poly.type
_entity_poly.pdbx_seq_one_letter_code
_entity_poly.pdbx_strand_id
1 'polypeptide(L)'
;MSIQDKLKQFMSGKLDEEKAAGKTFLEENKKRPEVKELEGGMQYEVLEEGQGRQPSASSTVKAHYRGALLNGKVFDSSFERGQPFSAPLPNLIKGWQIAIPQMKEGSTWRLWIPSDLAYGDRN
;
A
#
# COMPACT_ATOMS: atom_id res chain seq x y z
N MET A 1 18.77 -32.92 -4.92
CA MET A 1 17.97 -31.69 -4.74
C MET A 1 17.42 -31.28 -6.09
N SER A 2 16.10 -31.30 -6.26
CA SER A 2 15.43 -31.03 -7.53
C SER A 2 15.62 -29.56 -7.94
N ILE A 3 15.51 -29.26 -9.24
CA ILE A 3 15.42 -27.88 -9.74
C ILE A 3 14.24 -27.16 -9.04
N GLN A 4 13.16 -27.88 -8.77
CA GLN A 4 12.01 -27.36 -8.03
C GLN A 4 12.35 -26.99 -6.58
N ASP A 5 13.18 -27.78 -5.89
CA ASP A 5 13.60 -27.49 -4.51
C ASP A 5 14.52 -26.27 -4.46
N LYS A 6 15.46 -26.17 -5.41
CA LYS A 6 16.36 -25.01 -5.53
C LYS A 6 15.59 -23.73 -5.83
N LEU A 7 14.60 -23.79 -6.72
CA LEU A 7 13.72 -22.66 -7.03
C LEU A 7 12.91 -22.22 -5.81
N LYS A 8 12.31 -23.16 -5.07
CA LYS A 8 11.57 -22.84 -3.84
C LYS A 8 12.46 -22.20 -2.78
N GLN A 9 13.65 -22.75 -2.55
CA GLN A 9 14.58 -22.22 -1.56
C GLN A 9 15.08 -20.81 -1.94
N PHE A 10 15.36 -20.58 -3.22
CA PHE A 10 15.74 -19.28 -3.73
C PHE A 10 14.62 -18.24 -3.61
N MET A 11 13.38 -18.61 -3.94
CA MET A 11 12.22 -17.73 -3.81
C MET A 11 11.90 -17.42 -2.34
N SER A 12 12.01 -18.41 -1.45
CA SER A 12 11.85 -18.21 -0.01
C SER A 12 12.87 -17.23 0.55
N GLY A 13 14.15 -17.37 0.19
CA GLY A 13 15.20 -16.45 0.64
C GLY A 13 14.94 -15.01 0.21
N LYS A 14 14.50 -14.80 -1.04
CA LYS A 14 14.11 -13.48 -1.54
C LYS A 14 12.91 -12.89 -0.80
N LEU A 15 11.91 -13.71 -0.49
CA LEU A 15 10.73 -13.26 0.24
C LEU A 15 11.09 -12.80 1.66
N ASP A 16 11.98 -13.52 2.33
CA ASP A 16 12.47 -13.16 3.67
C ASP A 16 13.29 -11.86 3.64
N GLU A 17 14.14 -11.68 2.62
CA GLU A 17 14.91 -10.45 2.41
C GLU A 17 14.00 -9.23 2.18
N GLU A 18 13.00 -9.33 1.31
CA GLU A 18 12.06 -8.24 1.01
C GLU A 18 11.21 -7.88 2.24
N LYS A 19 10.80 -8.89 3.03
CA LYS A 19 10.10 -8.65 4.31
C LYS A 19 10.99 -7.95 5.32
N ALA A 20 12.23 -8.38 5.47
CA ALA A 20 13.19 -7.74 6.37
C ALA A 20 13.45 -6.29 5.95
N ALA A 21 13.66 -6.05 4.65
CA ALA A 21 13.81 -4.71 4.09
C ALA A 21 12.58 -3.84 4.34
N GLY A 22 11.38 -4.38 4.13
CA GLY A 22 10.11 -3.69 4.39
C GLY A 22 9.93 -3.33 5.87
N LYS A 23 10.26 -4.25 6.78
CA LYS A 23 10.20 -3.99 8.22
C LYS A 23 11.17 -2.89 8.63
N THR A 24 12.43 -2.97 8.20
CA THR A 24 13.44 -1.94 8.48
C THR A 24 13.00 -0.58 7.94
N PHE A 25 12.49 -0.53 6.71
CA PHE A 25 11.97 0.69 6.12
C PHE A 25 10.84 1.31 6.95
N LEU A 26 9.86 0.52 7.38
CA LEU A 26 8.75 1.01 8.20
C LEU A 26 9.24 1.51 9.58
N GLU A 27 10.20 0.83 10.19
CA GLU A 27 10.81 1.22 11.47
C GLU A 27 11.57 2.56 11.38
N GLU A 28 12.18 2.84 10.23
CA GLU A 28 12.84 4.12 9.98
C GLU A 28 11.83 5.20 9.60
N ASN A 29 10.86 4.87 8.75
CA ASN A 29 9.90 5.82 8.22
C ASN A 29 8.98 6.39 9.31
N LYS A 30 8.60 5.61 10.33
CA LYS A 30 7.83 6.11 11.49
C LYS A 30 8.55 7.15 12.35
N LYS A 31 9.87 7.31 12.20
CA LYS A 31 10.64 8.33 12.94
C LYS A 31 10.46 9.72 12.34
N ARG A 32 9.93 9.82 11.12
CA ARG A 32 9.62 11.09 10.46
C ARG A 32 8.38 11.72 11.09
N PRO A 33 8.41 13.01 11.50
CA PRO A 33 7.31 13.65 12.23
C PRO A 33 6.01 13.78 11.42
N GLU A 34 6.10 13.79 10.10
CA GLU A 34 4.96 13.84 9.17
C GLU A 34 4.27 12.48 8.98
N VAL A 35 4.93 11.39 9.40
CA VAL A 35 4.41 10.03 9.25
C VAL A 35 3.62 9.64 10.47
N LYS A 36 2.41 9.12 10.24
CA LYS A 36 1.52 8.59 11.26
C LYS A 36 1.25 7.11 11.02
N GLU A 37 0.97 6.38 12.10
CA GLU A 37 0.66 4.95 12.05
C GLU A 37 -0.86 4.71 12.13
N LEU A 38 -1.32 3.67 11.46
CA LEU A 38 -2.68 3.13 11.46
C LEU A 38 -2.65 1.65 11.86
N GLU A 39 -3.82 1.04 11.92
CA GLU A 39 -4.01 -0.37 12.24
C GLU A 39 -3.09 -1.29 11.42
N GLY A 40 -2.55 -2.31 12.07
CA GLY A 40 -1.69 -3.32 11.44
C GLY A 40 -0.31 -2.82 11.01
N GLY A 41 0.17 -1.70 11.57
CA GLY A 41 1.49 -1.15 11.26
C GLY A 41 1.55 -0.40 9.92
N MET A 42 0.39 -0.11 9.32
CA MET A 42 0.30 0.78 8.17
C MET A 42 0.77 2.18 8.56
N GLN A 43 1.47 2.85 7.65
CA GLN A 43 1.87 4.23 7.84
C GLN A 43 1.30 5.11 6.75
N TYR A 44 1.05 6.37 7.07
CA TYR A 44 0.59 7.36 6.10
C TYR A 44 1.20 8.74 6.37
N GLU A 45 1.26 9.53 5.32
CA GLU A 45 1.65 10.93 5.32
C GLU A 45 0.57 11.70 4.54
N VAL A 46 0.02 12.75 5.15
CA VAL A 46 -0.95 13.64 4.49
C VAL A 46 -0.18 14.66 3.67
N LEU A 47 -0.30 14.57 2.34
CA LEU A 47 0.35 15.54 1.43
C LEU A 47 -0.56 16.74 1.18
N GLU A 48 -1.84 16.48 1.02
CA GLU A 48 -2.87 17.50 0.84
C GLU A 48 -4.16 17.03 1.52
N GLU A 49 -4.81 17.91 2.28
CA GLU A 49 -6.07 17.61 2.96
C GLU A 49 -7.24 18.14 2.14
N GLY A 50 -8.15 17.23 1.79
CA GLY A 50 -9.38 17.53 1.09
C GLY A 50 -10.43 18.17 2.00
N GLN A 51 -11.45 18.73 1.36
CA GLN A 51 -12.57 19.40 2.04
C GLN A 51 -13.90 18.69 1.79
N GLY A 52 -13.89 17.60 1.02
CA GLY A 52 -15.08 16.85 0.70
C GLY A 52 -15.52 15.90 1.82
N ARG A 53 -16.46 15.02 1.49
CA ARG A 53 -17.03 14.08 2.44
C ARG A 53 -16.05 12.95 2.74
N GLN A 54 -16.15 12.39 3.94
CA GLN A 54 -15.45 11.17 4.30
C GLN A 54 -16.22 9.97 3.73
N PRO A 55 -15.58 9.08 2.95
CA PRO A 55 -16.25 7.94 2.35
C PRO A 55 -16.56 6.87 3.40
N SER A 56 -17.68 6.18 3.24
CA SER A 56 -18.03 5.02 4.05
C SER A 56 -17.32 3.75 3.56
N ALA A 57 -17.28 2.70 4.39
CA ALA A 57 -16.76 1.39 4.02
C ALA A 57 -17.45 0.76 2.78
N SER A 58 -18.71 1.14 2.51
CA SER A 58 -19.48 0.67 1.34
C SER A 58 -19.38 1.57 0.11
N SER A 59 -18.57 2.64 0.17
CA SER A 59 -18.48 3.61 -0.92
C SER A 59 -17.75 3.05 -2.14
N THR A 60 -18.09 3.61 -3.32
CA THR A 60 -17.27 3.45 -4.52
C THR A 60 -16.24 4.58 -4.55
N VAL A 61 -14.98 4.23 -4.68
CA VAL A 61 -13.87 5.19 -4.69
C VAL A 61 -13.48 5.48 -6.12
N LYS A 62 -13.36 6.77 -6.45
CA LYS A 62 -12.73 7.22 -7.69
C LYS A 62 -11.49 8.03 -7.32
N ALA A 63 -10.31 7.56 -7.75
CA ALA A 63 -9.05 8.18 -7.34
C ALA A 63 -7.98 8.07 -8.44
N HIS A 64 -7.05 9.02 -8.42
CA HIS A 64 -5.75 8.82 -9.03
C HIS A 64 -4.76 8.25 -8.02
N TYR A 65 -3.91 7.32 -8.44
CA TYR A 65 -2.86 6.74 -7.60
C TYR A 65 -1.65 6.31 -8.43
N ARG A 66 -0.54 6.14 -7.71
CA ARG A 66 0.68 5.50 -8.19
C ARG A 66 1.15 4.52 -7.13
N GLY A 67 1.23 3.24 -7.50
CA GLY A 67 1.76 2.16 -6.69
C GLY A 67 3.18 1.80 -7.10
N ALA A 68 4.11 1.85 -6.16
CA ALA A 68 5.50 1.46 -6.36
C ALA A 68 5.99 0.58 -5.20
N LEU A 69 6.96 -0.28 -5.50
CA LEU A 69 7.72 -1.03 -4.50
C LEU A 69 8.74 -0.09 -3.82
N LEU A 70 9.31 -0.53 -2.69
CA LEU A 70 10.32 0.25 -1.95
C LEU A 70 11.58 0.56 -2.77
N ASN A 71 11.89 -0.27 -3.76
CA ASN A 71 12.97 -0.04 -4.72
C ASN A 71 12.61 0.98 -5.84
N GLY A 72 11.43 1.61 -5.76
CA GLY A 72 10.96 2.60 -6.72
C GLY A 72 10.30 2.03 -7.98
N LYS A 73 10.31 0.70 -8.17
CA LYS A 73 9.65 0.05 -9.30
C LYS A 73 8.14 0.26 -9.22
N VAL A 74 7.59 1.02 -10.16
CA VAL A 74 6.15 1.21 -10.33
C VAL A 74 5.54 -0.12 -10.80
N PHE A 75 4.54 -0.61 -10.08
CA PHE A 75 3.76 -1.77 -10.52
C PHE A 75 2.42 -1.36 -11.12
N ASP A 76 1.92 -0.18 -10.76
CA ASP A 76 0.62 0.30 -11.22
C ASP A 76 0.53 1.83 -11.09
N SER A 77 -0.08 2.50 -12.08
CA SER A 77 -0.24 3.96 -12.09
C SER A 77 -1.46 4.35 -12.90
N SER A 78 -2.44 5.00 -12.28
CA SER A 78 -3.60 5.52 -13.01
C SER A 78 -3.26 6.78 -13.83
N PHE A 79 -2.20 7.50 -13.44
CA PHE A 79 -1.69 8.64 -14.20
C PHE A 79 -1.11 8.20 -15.54
N GLU A 80 -0.37 7.08 -15.58
CA GLU A 80 0.15 6.51 -16.83
C GLU A 80 -0.96 6.01 -17.75
N ARG A 81 -2.09 5.55 -17.17
CA ARG A 81 -3.29 5.20 -17.94
C ARG A 81 -4.08 6.42 -18.45
N GLY A 82 -3.81 7.62 -17.95
CA GLY A 82 -4.56 8.84 -18.30
C GLY A 82 -6.01 8.86 -17.80
N GLN A 83 -6.43 7.91 -16.96
CA GLN A 83 -7.79 7.83 -16.44
C GLN A 83 -7.81 7.42 -14.96
N PRO A 84 -8.70 8.01 -14.14
CA PRO A 84 -8.83 7.65 -12.74
C PRO A 84 -9.30 6.21 -12.59
N PHE A 85 -8.86 5.58 -11.50
CA PHE A 85 -9.38 4.29 -11.08
C PHE A 85 -10.72 4.47 -10.39
N SER A 86 -11.64 3.52 -10.60
CA SER A 86 -12.95 3.50 -9.94
C SER A 86 -13.30 2.07 -9.53
N ALA A 87 -13.52 1.84 -8.24
CA ALA A 87 -13.92 0.53 -7.74
C ALA A 87 -14.63 0.61 -6.36
N PRO A 88 -15.46 -0.39 -6.01
CA PRO A 88 -16.01 -0.51 -4.66
C PRO A 88 -14.90 -0.71 -3.64
N LEU A 89 -14.90 0.08 -2.56
CA LEU A 89 -13.90 -0.01 -1.49
C LEU A 89 -13.75 -1.43 -0.89
N PRO A 90 -14.83 -2.20 -0.64
CA PRO A 90 -14.72 -3.56 -0.08
C PRO A 90 -13.92 -4.55 -0.94
N ASN A 91 -13.74 -4.26 -2.23
CA ASN A 91 -13.02 -5.14 -3.17
C ASN A 91 -11.53 -4.80 -3.29
N LEU A 92 -11.05 -3.77 -2.56
CA LEU A 92 -9.66 -3.33 -2.60
C LEU A 92 -8.84 -4.01 -1.50
N ILE A 93 -7.52 -3.84 -1.54
CA ILE A 93 -6.63 -4.38 -0.49
C ILE A 93 -7.01 -3.82 0.89
N LYS A 94 -6.77 -4.59 1.96
CA LYS A 94 -7.14 -4.22 3.33
C LYS A 94 -6.61 -2.84 3.73
N GLY A 95 -5.38 -2.51 3.31
CA GLY A 95 -4.79 -1.22 3.60
C GLY A 95 -5.60 -0.03 3.05
N TRP A 96 -6.18 -0.17 1.86
CA TRP A 96 -7.07 0.86 1.31
C TRP A 96 -8.38 0.94 2.08
N GLN A 97 -8.93 -0.20 2.50
CA GLN A 97 -10.14 -0.27 3.32
C GLN A 97 -9.97 0.42 4.68
N ILE A 98 -8.76 0.43 5.24
CA ILE A 98 -8.44 1.12 6.49
C ILE A 98 -8.18 2.62 6.24
N ALA A 99 -7.37 2.95 5.23
CA ALA A 99 -6.93 4.33 5.01
C ALA A 99 -8.02 5.24 4.39
N ILE A 100 -8.74 4.77 3.37
CA ILE A 100 -9.65 5.62 2.60
C ILE A 100 -10.80 6.18 3.45
N PRO A 101 -11.43 5.40 4.36
CA PRO A 101 -12.42 5.95 5.27
C PRO A 101 -11.87 7.02 6.23
N GLN A 102 -10.55 7.19 6.36
CA GLN A 102 -9.93 8.27 7.13
C GLN A 102 -9.63 9.51 6.28
N MET A 103 -9.71 9.39 4.95
CA MET A 103 -9.43 10.47 4.00
C MET A 103 -10.70 11.23 3.68
N LYS A 104 -10.60 12.56 3.57
CA LYS A 104 -11.67 13.35 2.96
C LYS A 104 -11.55 13.29 1.44
N GLU A 105 -12.68 13.37 0.74
CA GLU A 105 -12.67 13.55 -0.70
C GLU A 105 -11.86 14.80 -1.08
N GLY A 106 -10.96 14.63 -2.05
CA GLY A 106 -9.96 15.62 -2.45
C GLY A 106 -8.61 15.51 -1.72
N SER A 107 -8.48 14.69 -0.67
CA SER A 107 -7.19 14.48 -0.01
C SER A 107 -6.21 13.73 -0.90
N THR A 108 -4.93 14.09 -0.80
CA THR A 108 -3.80 13.33 -1.36
C THR A 108 -2.95 12.81 -0.21
N TRP A 109 -2.90 11.49 -0.04
CA TRP A 109 -2.09 10.84 0.98
C TRP A 109 -1.04 9.94 0.33
N ARG A 110 0.09 9.79 1.01
CA ARG A 110 1.07 8.73 0.75
C ARG A 110 0.86 7.63 1.77
N LEU A 111 0.75 6.38 1.31
CA LEU A 111 0.53 5.20 2.16
C LEU A 111 1.73 4.25 2.04
N TRP A 112 2.21 3.75 3.17
CA TRP A 112 3.12 2.61 3.24
C TRP A 112 2.39 1.44 3.87
N ILE A 113 2.22 0.38 3.07
CA ILE A 113 1.32 -0.73 3.39
C ILE A 113 2.16 -1.98 3.62
N PRO A 114 2.18 -2.55 4.85
CA PRO A 114 2.77 -3.86 5.10
C PRO A 114 2.18 -4.93 4.18
N SER A 115 2.98 -5.95 3.82
CA SER A 115 2.56 -7.02 2.92
C SER A 115 1.23 -7.65 3.33
N ASP A 116 1.02 -7.86 4.63
CA ASP A 116 -0.16 -8.52 5.20
C ASP A 116 -1.47 -7.73 5.01
N LEU A 117 -1.36 -6.41 4.85
CA LEU A 117 -2.48 -5.52 4.53
C LEU A 117 -2.59 -5.23 3.02
N ALA A 118 -1.64 -5.70 2.22
CA ALA A 118 -1.61 -5.59 0.77
C ALA A 118 -1.99 -6.92 0.11
N TYR A 119 -1.02 -7.61 -0.50
CA TYR A 119 -1.24 -8.85 -1.24
C TYR A 119 -0.77 -10.11 -0.49
N GLY A 120 -0.14 -9.95 0.68
CA GLY A 120 0.44 -11.03 1.48
C GLY A 120 1.51 -11.84 0.76
N ASP A 121 1.81 -13.01 1.30
CA ASP A 121 2.69 -14.00 0.69
C ASP A 121 1.91 -14.84 -0.31
N ARG A 122 1.66 -14.29 -1.51
CA ARG A 122 1.12 -15.10 -2.60
C ARG A 122 2.28 -15.82 -3.30
N ASN A 123 2.37 -17.13 -3.02
CA ASN A 123 3.17 -18.11 -3.77
C ASN A 123 2.68 -18.25 -5.21
#